data_AF-A0A0F7ZGS7-F1
#
_entry.id   AF-A0A0F7ZGS7-F1
#
_cell.length_a   1.000
_cell.length_b   1.000
_cell.length_c   1.000
_cell.angle_alpha   90.00
_cell.angle_beta   90.00
_cell.angle_gamma   90.00
#
_symmetry.space_group_name_H-M   'P 1'
#
loop_
_entity.id
_entity.type
_entity.pdbx_description
1 polymer ?
#
loop_
_entity_poly.entity_id
_entity_poly.type
_entity_poly.pdbx_seq_one_letter_code
_entity_poly.pdbx_strand_id
1 'polypeptide(L)'
;MQGAANYGAWRRVYPLGFDREVQLAKRELHAVVRRAKRLYWRNLIDSFTDSESVFRAVRWLKSPGPFQAPPLRVDGRVYETQLEKAVALRRATLERRVTSDDIPDPWIPVNADKTVPFSDRISFGEVCDATLRTGNTPPGSDNITVRMLRAV
;
A
#
# COMPACT_ATOMS: atom_id res chain seq x y z
N MET A 1 6.44 52.47 -4.07
CA MET A 1 5.39 51.90 -4.96
C MET A 1 5.81 51.88 -6.45
N GLN A 2 7.09 51.61 -6.79
CA GLN A 2 7.54 51.63 -8.20
C GLN A 2 7.43 50.27 -8.92
N GLY A 3 7.37 49.15 -8.19
CA GLY A 3 7.45 47.81 -8.79
C GLY A 3 6.19 47.40 -9.56
N ALA A 4 5.00 47.64 -9.00
CA ALA A 4 3.73 47.18 -9.58
C ALA A 4 3.36 47.87 -10.90
N ALA A 5 3.75 49.14 -11.07
CA ALA A 5 3.50 49.91 -12.29
C ALA A 5 4.27 49.35 -13.51
N ASN A 6 5.51 48.87 -13.29
CA ASN A 6 6.33 48.29 -14.35
C ASN A 6 5.73 46.98 -14.88
N TYR A 7 5.28 46.07 -14.01
CA TYR A 7 4.66 44.80 -14.43
C TYR A 7 3.39 44.99 -15.28
N GLY A 8 2.62 46.06 -15.06
CA GLY A 8 1.43 46.39 -15.85
C GLY A 8 1.74 46.94 -17.25
N ALA A 9 2.92 47.55 -17.46
CA ALA A 9 3.34 48.06 -18.76
C ALA A 9 3.73 46.93 -19.73
N TRP A 10 4.41 45.89 -19.23
CA TRP A 10 4.86 44.75 -20.05
C TRP A 10 3.71 43.94 -20.68
N ARG A 11 2.58 43.81 -19.99
CA ARG A 11 1.38 43.14 -20.53
C ARG A 11 0.67 43.92 -21.64
N ARG A 12 0.87 45.24 -21.73
CA ARG A 12 0.29 46.07 -22.79
C ARG A 12 1.09 46.01 -24.09
N VAL A 13 2.40 45.80 -24.02
CA VAL A 13 3.27 45.65 -25.20
C VAL A 13 3.24 44.21 -25.75
N TYR A 14 3.08 43.21 -24.87
CA TYR A 14 2.98 41.80 -25.26
C TYR A 14 1.73 41.17 -24.62
N PRO A 15 0.58 41.15 -25.32
CA PRO A 15 -0.71 40.72 -24.75
C PRO A 15 -0.76 39.25 -24.31
N LEU A 16 0.24 38.43 -24.69
CA LEU A 16 0.39 37.02 -24.29
C LEU A 16 1.64 36.77 -23.40
N GLY A 17 2.32 37.85 -22.98
CA GLY A 17 3.56 37.83 -22.18
C GLY A 17 4.81 37.50 -23.01
N PHE A 18 5.84 38.33 -22.90
CA PHE A 18 7.17 38.22 -23.54
C PHE A 18 7.20 38.07 -25.08
N ASP A 19 8.29 38.53 -25.68
CA ASP A 19 8.57 38.52 -27.11
C ASP A 19 8.32 37.15 -27.79
N ARG A 20 7.96 37.14 -29.08
CA ARG A 20 7.70 35.95 -29.90
C ARG A 20 8.87 34.96 -29.86
N GLU A 21 10.10 35.49 -29.82
CA GLU A 21 11.31 34.67 -29.71
C GLU A 21 11.38 33.93 -28.37
N VAL A 22 11.03 34.59 -27.27
CA VAL A 22 11.00 33.98 -25.93
C VAL A 22 9.93 32.91 -25.83
N GLN A 23 8.77 33.13 -26.44
CA GLN A 23 7.71 32.11 -26.51
C GLN A 23 8.13 30.90 -27.36
N LEU A 24 8.82 31.13 -28.48
CA LEU A 24 9.35 30.07 -29.33
C LEU A 24 10.41 29.25 -28.58
N ALA A 25 11.37 29.92 -27.93
CA ALA A 25 12.40 29.30 -27.12
C ALA A 25 11.81 28.47 -25.95
N LYS A 26 10.80 28.99 -25.26
CA LYS A 26 10.08 28.26 -24.21
C LYS A 26 9.41 26.99 -24.76
N ARG A 27 8.76 27.09 -25.91
CA ARG A 27 8.10 25.94 -26.57
C ARG A 27 9.12 24.87 -26.97
N GLU A 28 10.25 25.29 -27.52
CA GLU A 28 11.35 24.41 -27.90
C GLU A 28 11.97 23.72 -26.68
N LEU A 29 12.26 24.45 -25.61
CA LEU A 29 12.73 23.88 -24.34
C LEU A 29 11.73 22.84 -23.82
N HIS A 30 10.43 23.17 -23.76
CA HIS A 30 9.41 22.23 -23.34
C HIS A 30 9.33 20.99 -24.24
N ALA A 31 9.57 21.14 -25.54
CA ALA A 31 9.58 20.01 -26.48
C ALA A 31 10.81 19.12 -26.27
N VAL A 32 11.98 19.71 -26.07
CA VAL A 32 13.24 19.00 -25.74
C VAL A 32 13.08 18.26 -24.41
N VAL A 33 12.62 18.92 -23.36
CA VAL A 33 12.40 18.31 -22.04
C VAL A 33 11.40 17.15 -22.13
N ARG A 34 10.29 17.32 -22.86
CA ARG A 34 9.32 16.24 -23.06
C ARG A 34 9.92 15.05 -23.81
N ARG A 35 10.75 15.29 -24.83
CA ARG A 35 11.46 14.23 -25.57
C ARG A 35 12.47 13.52 -24.68
N ALA A 36 13.29 14.27 -23.94
CA ALA A 36 14.29 13.72 -23.03
C ALA A 36 13.66 12.88 -21.92
N LYS A 37 12.60 13.37 -21.27
CA LYS A 37 11.84 12.61 -20.26
C LYS A 37 11.28 11.31 -20.84
N ARG A 38 10.65 11.35 -22.01
CA ARG A 38 10.13 10.14 -22.67
C ARG A 38 11.22 9.13 -22.97
N LEU A 39 12.37 9.59 -23.49
CA LEU A 39 13.51 8.72 -23.77
C LEU A 39 14.03 8.05 -22.50
N TYR A 40 14.22 8.83 -21.42
CA TYR A 40 14.64 8.32 -20.12
C TYR A 40 13.71 7.21 -19.62
N TRP A 41 12.40 7.47 -19.58
CA TRP A 41 11.44 6.48 -19.10
C TRP A 41 11.39 5.23 -19.97
N ARG A 42 11.53 5.38 -21.29
CA ARG A 42 11.58 4.23 -22.21
C ARG A 42 12.81 3.37 -21.96
N ASN A 43 13.99 3.99 -21.90
CA ASN A 43 15.24 3.29 -21.62
C ASN A 43 15.23 2.62 -20.23
N LEU A 44 14.61 3.24 -19.23
CA LEU A 44 14.45 2.65 -17.91
C LEU A 44 13.58 1.40 -17.96
N ILE A 45 12.43 1.45 -18.66
CA ILE A 45 11.55 0.29 -18.82
C ILE A 45 12.25 -0.83 -19.60
N ASP A 46 12.96 -0.49 -20.68
CA ASP A 46 13.70 -1.46 -21.50
C ASP A 46 14.87 -2.11 -20.73
N SER A 47 15.35 -1.47 -19.65
CA SER A 47 16.40 -2.01 -18.79
C SER A 47 15.92 -3.05 -17.76
N PHE A 48 14.61 -3.23 -17.60
CA PHE A 48 14.07 -4.19 -16.63
C PHE A 48 14.28 -5.62 -17.12
N THR A 49 15.04 -6.39 -16.35
CA THR A 49 15.36 -7.79 -16.64
C THR A 49 14.65 -8.76 -15.70
N ASP A 50 14.16 -8.26 -14.56
CA ASP A 50 13.61 -9.07 -13.47
C ASP A 50 12.33 -8.46 -12.88
N SER A 51 11.55 -9.28 -12.18
CA SER A 51 10.30 -8.84 -11.56
C SER A 51 10.53 -7.83 -10.41
N GLU A 52 11.72 -7.82 -9.79
CA GLU A 52 12.05 -6.86 -8.74
C GLU A 52 12.20 -5.44 -9.29
N SER A 53 12.90 -5.24 -10.42
CA SER A 53 13.02 -3.91 -11.05
C SER A 53 11.67 -3.34 -11.47
N VAL A 54 10.78 -4.18 -12.01
CA VAL A 54 9.39 -3.80 -12.31
C VAL A 54 8.66 -3.36 -11.03
N PHE A 55 8.76 -4.14 -9.95
CA PHE A 55 8.12 -3.80 -8.68
C PHE A 55 8.63 -2.48 -8.10
N ARG A 56 9.95 -2.26 -8.14
CA ARG A 56 10.57 -1.00 -7.71
C ARG A 56 10.04 0.16 -8.53
N ALA A 57 9.95 0.06 -9.86
CA ALA A 57 9.44 1.13 -10.71
C ALA A 57 7.97 1.45 -10.46
N VAL A 58 7.11 0.43 -10.34
CA VAL A 58 5.68 0.59 -10.03
C VAL A 58 5.44 1.17 -8.64
N ARG A 59 6.35 0.91 -7.68
CA ARG A 59 6.30 1.52 -6.35
C ARG A 59 6.38 3.05 -6.40
N TRP A 60 7.07 3.65 -7.38
CA TRP A 60 7.10 5.11 -7.55
C TRP A 60 5.79 5.68 -8.12
N LEU A 61 5.00 4.86 -8.82
CA LEU A 61 3.71 5.27 -9.39
C LEU A 61 2.63 5.34 -8.31
N LYS A 62 2.72 4.50 -7.28
CA LYS A 62 1.92 4.65 -6.07
C LYS A 62 2.58 5.70 -5.20
N SER A 63 1.95 6.88 -5.07
CA SER A 63 2.29 7.76 -3.96
C SER A 63 2.23 6.91 -2.69
N PRO A 64 3.31 6.76 -1.90
CA PRO A 64 3.20 6.19 -0.58
C PRO A 64 2.29 7.16 0.17
N GLY A 65 1.00 6.83 0.23
CA GLY A 65 0.07 7.56 1.08
C GLY A 65 0.64 7.53 2.50
N PRO A 66 0.34 8.53 3.33
CA PRO A 66 0.78 8.57 4.73
C PRO A 66 0.00 7.56 5.57
N PHE A 67 -0.18 6.33 5.06
CA PHE A 67 -0.72 5.24 5.87
C PHE A 67 0.38 4.78 6.82
N GLN A 68 0.44 5.47 7.95
CA GLN A 68 1.13 4.95 9.11
C GLN A 68 0.19 3.98 9.79
N ALA A 69 0.59 2.71 9.83
CA ALA A 69 -0.12 1.73 10.63
C ALA A 69 -0.21 2.27 12.07
N PRO A 70 -1.38 2.20 12.72
CA PRO A 70 -1.55 2.73 14.06
C PRO A 70 -0.53 2.13 15.02
N PRO A 71 -0.09 2.87 16.05
CA PRO A 71 0.84 2.34 17.04
C PRO A 71 0.24 1.11 17.73
N LEU A 72 1.06 0.08 17.95
CA LEU A 72 0.63 -1.15 18.60
C LEU A 72 0.88 -1.04 20.10
N ARG A 73 -0.11 -1.40 20.92
CA ARG A 73 0.04 -1.43 22.38
C ARG A 73 -0.05 -2.87 22.89
N VAL A 74 1.00 -3.34 23.56
CA VAL A 74 1.06 -4.65 24.22
C VAL A 74 1.64 -4.45 25.62
N ASP A 75 0.98 -4.97 26.66
CA ASP A 75 1.42 -4.89 28.06
C ASP A 75 1.81 -3.48 28.53
N GLY A 76 1.06 -2.47 28.08
CA GLY A 76 1.30 -1.07 28.43
C GLY A 76 2.44 -0.37 27.67
N ARG A 77 3.19 -1.08 26.81
CA ARG A 77 4.22 -0.50 25.93
C ARG A 77 3.66 -0.20 24.55
N VAL A 78 4.11 0.89 23.95
CA VAL A 78 3.70 1.35 22.61
C VAL A 78 4.83 1.10 21.61
N TYR A 79 4.51 0.48 20.48
CA TYR A 79 5.44 0.16 19.40
C TYR A 79 5.02 0.90 18.13
N GLU A 80 5.93 1.71 17.58
CA GLU A 80 5.65 2.58 16.44
C GLU A 80 6.22 2.03 15.13
N THR A 81 7.42 1.45 15.17
CA THR A 81 8.07 0.92 13.97
C THR A 81 7.50 -0.44 13.56
N GLN A 82 7.50 -0.73 12.25
CA GLN A 82 6.98 -2.02 11.75
C GLN A 82 7.76 -3.22 12.29
N LEU A 83 9.08 -3.10 12.44
CA LEU A 83 9.92 -4.16 12.97
C LEU A 83 9.59 -4.46 14.44
N GLU A 84 9.47 -3.43 15.26
CA GLU A 84 9.10 -3.59 16.67
C GLU A 84 7.71 -4.17 16.84
N LYS A 85 6.74 -3.73 16.03
CA LYS A 85 5.39 -4.30 16.00
C LYS A 85 5.42 -5.80 15.68
N ALA A 86 6.19 -6.20 14.66
CA ALA A 86 6.33 -7.60 14.28
C ALA A 86 6.95 -8.45 15.41
N VAL A 87 7.99 -7.93 16.08
CA VAL A 87 8.62 -8.61 17.22
C VAL A 87 7.66 -8.70 18.41
N ALA A 88 6.94 -7.63 18.72
CA ALA A 88 5.96 -7.60 19.81
C ALA A 88 4.83 -8.60 19.58
N LEU A 89 4.27 -8.66 18.37
CA LEU A 89 3.24 -9.64 18.00
C LEU A 89 3.78 -11.07 18.05
N ARG A 90 4.98 -11.32 17.51
CA ARG A 90 5.61 -12.65 17.60
C ARG A 90 5.73 -13.12 19.04
N ARG A 91 6.20 -12.23 19.93
CA ARG A 91 6.32 -12.52 21.37
C ARG A 91 4.97 -12.79 22.02
N ALA A 92 4.00 -11.90 21.79
CA ALA A 92 2.68 -12.00 22.41
C ALA A 92 1.85 -13.20 21.92
N THR A 93 2.00 -13.60 20.66
CA THR A 93 1.15 -14.62 20.02
C THR A 93 1.84 -15.98 19.88
N LEU A 94 3.12 -16.02 19.52
CA LEU A 94 3.83 -17.27 19.20
C LEU A 94 4.74 -17.76 20.32
N GLU A 95 5.31 -16.85 21.11
CA GLU A 95 6.19 -17.18 22.23
C GLU A 95 5.42 -17.37 23.56
N ARG A 96 4.07 -17.31 23.52
CA ARG A 96 3.18 -17.61 24.65
C ARG A 96 3.07 -19.12 24.89
N ARG A 97 4.22 -19.77 25.13
CA ARG A 97 4.28 -21.15 25.63
C ARG A 97 4.57 -21.11 27.12
N VAL A 98 3.56 -20.67 27.87
CA VAL A 98 3.58 -20.78 29.32
C VAL A 98 2.93 -22.11 29.68
N THR A 99 3.44 -22.80 30.68
CA THR A 99 2.88 -24.09 31.15
C THR A 99 1.40 -24.01 31.56
N SER A 100 0.86 -22.80 31.74
CA SER A 100 -0.58 -22.55 31.95
C SER A 100 -1.44 -22.73 30.69
N ASP A 101 -0.86 -22.64 29.50
CA ASP A 101 -1.54 -22.90 28.21
C ASP A 101 -1.43 -24.37 27.78
N ASP A 102 -0.63 -25.18 28.50
CA ASP A 102 -0.49 -26.60 28.22
C ASP A 102 -1.74 -27.39 28.64
N ILE A 103 -1.97 -28.51 27.96
CA ILE A 103 -3.02 -29.47 28.35
C ILE A 103 -2.60 -30.08 29.70
N PRO A 104 -3.42 -29.97 30.78
CA PRO A 104 -3.04 -30.42 32.12
C PRO A 104 -2.59 -31.88 32.21
N ASP A 105 -3.18 -32.73 31.38
CA ASP A 105 -2.75 -34.11 31.18
C ASP A 105 -2.82 -34.47 29.68
N PRO A 106 -1.67 -34.64 29.00
CA PRO A 106 -1.59 -35.02 27.59
C PRO A 106 -2.23 -36.37 27.26
N TRP A 107 -2.50 -37.21 28.26
CA TRP A 107 -3.03 -38.56 28.11
C TRP A 107 -4.51 -38.66 28.46
N ILE A 108 -5.20 -37.53 28.66
CA ILE A 108 -6.65 -37.52 28.87
C ILE A 108 -7.32 -38.27 27.72
N PRO A 109 -8.16 -39.29 28.01
CA PRO A 109 -8.92 -39.99 26.99
C PRO A 109 -9.78 -39.00 26.20
N VAL A 110 -9.40 -38.75 24.96
CA VAL A 110 -10.19 -37.94 24.02
C VAL A 110 -11.20 -38.84 23.33
N ASN A 111 -12.45 -38.39 23.30
CA ASN A 111 -13.49 -39.05 22.52
C ASN A 111 -13.26 -38.74 21.03
N ALA A 112 -12.52 -39.61 20.36
CA ALA A 112 -12.21 -39.53 18.94
C ALA A 112 -13.44 -39.78 18.04
N ASP A 113 -14.52 -40.33 18.60
CA ASP A 113 -15.76 -40.65 17.85
C ASP A 113 -16.63 -39.42 17.60
N LYS A 114 -16.22 -38.24 18.11
CA LYS A 114 -16.84 -36.97 17.73
C LYS A 114 -16.53 -36.65 16.27
N THR A 115 -17.44 -37.10 15.41
CA THR A 115 -17.44 -36.71 14.00
C THR A 115 -17.95 -35.27 13.93
N VAL A 116 -17.17 -34.36 13.34
CA VAL A 116 -17.68 -33.02 13.03
C VAL A 116 -18.73 -33.18 11.94
N PRO A 117 -20.00 -32.79 12.16
CA PRO A 117 -21.03 -32.92 11.15
C PRO A 117 -20.72 -31.93 10.02
N PHE A 118 -20.24 -32.44 8.89
CA PHE A 118 -20.24 -31.68 7.66
C PHE A 118 -21.65 -31.73 7.08
N SER A 119 -22.17 -30.57 6.64
CA SER A 119 -23.43 -30.56 5.92
C SER A 119 -23.19 -31.13 4.53
N ASP A 120 -23.90 -32.20 4.16
CA ASP A 120 -23.88 -32.74 2.80
C ASP A 120 -24.62 -31.83 1.80
N ARG A 121 -25.25 -30.77 2.30
CA ARG A 121 -26.02 -29.80 1.52
C ARG A 121 -25.40 -28.41 1.68
N ILE A 122 -24.92 -27.88 0.57
CA ILE A 122 -24.41 -26.51 0.47
C ILE A 122 -25.56 -25.64 -0.05
N SER A 123 -25.89 -24.57 0.64
CA SER A 123 -26.97 -23.67 0.20
C SER A 123 -26.52 -22.81 -1.00
N PHE A 124 -27.46 -22.36 -1.83
CA PHE A 124 -27.15 -21.43 -2.92
C PHE A 124 -26.46 -20.14 -2.41
N GLY A 125 -26.85 -19.67 -1.22
CA GLY A 125 -26.24 -18.51 -0.58
C GLY A 125 -24.77 -18.73 -0.25
N GLU A 126 -24.44 -19.90 0.30
CA GLU A 126 -23.07 -20.29 0.65
C GLU A 126 -22.19 -20.47 -0.60
N VAL A 127 -22.72 -21.09 -1.66
CA VAL A 127 -22.02 -21.18 -2.96
C VAL A 127 -21.78 -19.78 -3.53
N CYS A 128 -22.79 -18.90 -3.53
CA CYS A 128 -22.64 -17.52 -3.98
C CYS A 128 -21.59 -16.75 -3.16
N ASP A 129 -21.61 -16.90 -1.83
CA ASP A 129 -20.67 -16.21 -0.95
C ASP A 129 -19.23 -16.67 -1.19
N ALA A 130 -19.03 -17.99 -1.35
CA ALA A 130 -17.71 -18.56 -1.59
C ALA A 130 -17.17 -18.25 -3.00
N THR A 131 -18.03 -18.17 -4.02
CA THR A 131 -17.59 -18.00 -5.42
C THR A 131 -17.59 -16.55 -5.90
N LEU A 132 -18.61 -15.78 -5.52
CA LEU A 132 -18.84 -14.42 -6.04
C LEU A 132 -18.59 -13.33 -4.99
N ARG A 133 -18.75 -13.65 -3.69
CA ARG A 133 -18.49 -12.71 -2.59
C ARG A 133 -17.23 -13.02 -1.80
N THR A 134 -16.33 -13.80 -2.37
CA THR A 134 -14.96 -13.86 -1.87
C THR A 134 -14.35 -12.48 -2.09
N GLY A 135 -14.51 -11.64 -1.06
CA GLY A 135 -13.85 -10.37 -0.97
C GLY A 135 -12.38 -10.62 -1.18
N ASN A 136 -11.78 -9.81 -2.04
CA ASN A 136 -10.36 -9.71 -2.21
C ASN A 136 -9.71 -9.72 -0.82
N THR A 137 -9.07 -10.86 -0.51
CA THR A 137 -8.14 -11.05 0.59
C THR A 137 -6.68 -10.77 0.20
N PRO A 138 -6.29 -9.97 -0.83
CA PRO A 138 -4.95 -9.42 -0.83
C PRO A 138 -4.87 -8.62 0.47
N PRO A 139 -4.02 -9.07 1.39
CA PRO A 139 -3.92 -8.36 2.63
C PRO A 139 -3.32 -6.98 2.35
N GLY A 140 -3.50 -6.05 3.29
CA GLY A 140 -2.75 -4.81 3.26
C GLY A 140 -1.25 -5.09 3.19
N SER A 141 -0.43 -4.07 2.98
CA SER A 141 1.05 -4.20 3.03
C SER A 141 1.57 -4.79 4.35
N ASP A 142 0.74 -4.80 5.38
CA ASP A 142 0.94 -5.36 6.72
C ASP A 142 0.46 -6.82 6.89
N ASN A 143 0.03 -7.48 5.80
CA ASN A 143 -0.52 -8.84 5.80
C ASN A 143 -1.86 -8.99 6.57
N ILE A 144 -2.54 -7.89 6.91
CA ILE A 144 -3.83 -7.89 7.63
C ILE A 144 -4.97 -7.79 6.61
N THR A 145 -5.96 -8.67 6.72
CA THR A 145 -7.13 -8.66 5.83
C THR A 145 -8.19 -7.69 6.32
N VAL A 146 -8.92 -7.04 5.40
CA VAL A 146 -10.02 -6.09 5.72
C VAL A 146 -11.10 -6.72 6.61
N ARG A 147 -11.26 -8.06 6.54
CA ARG A 147 -12.19 -8.81 7.38
C ARG A 147 -11.79 -8.79 8.87
N MET A 148 -10.51 -8.69 9.19
CA MET A 148 -10.00 -8.57 10.57
C MET A 148 -10.22 -7.17 11.16
N LEU A 149 -10.41 -6.14 10.33
CA LEU A 149 -10.67 -4.76 10.76
C LEU A 149 -12.15 -4.50 11.07
N ARG A 150 -13.06 -5.39 10.65
CA ARG A 150 -14.46 -5.37 11.10
C ARG A 150 -14.55 -6.02 12.49
N ALA A 151 -14.23 -5.24 13.50
CA ALA A 151 -14.68 -5.52 14.86
C ALA A 151 -16.18 -5.23 14.95
N VAL A 152 -16.94 -6.16 15.56
CA VAL A 152 -18.30 -5.93 16.06
C VAL A 152 -18.18 -5.29 17.44
#